data_AF-A0A815ZVF3-F1
#
_entry.id   AF-A0A815ZVF3-F1
#
_cell.length_a   1.000
_cell.length_b   1.000
_cell.length_c   1.000
_cell.angle_alpha   90.00
_cell.angle_beta   90.00
_cell.angle_gamma   90.00
#
_symmetry.space_group_name_H-M   'P 1'
#
loop_
_entity.id
_entity.type
_entity.pdbx_description
1 polymer ?
#
loop_
_entity_poly.entity_id
_entity_poly.type
_entity_poly.pdbx_seq_one_letter_code
_entity_poly.pdbx_strand_id
1 'polypeptide(L)'
;MAHRCNTTLETAWNKENAEHPTFAAFNLAIRELRKYVNQSSGIQDKLPKTLKGGCGTRAWRSYFTIHDSLNASIEQLNNVLRERQEQHRLFNIDPILVKEIVKLMNPFSMIFDKLEMANIPTLQNVVPNYYRMMNDVRADINDHKIVDALKTKIRSCLDDKFLSSILPIHWVATYLDPSFKSFSFVSDRSYLETQKKTVRKGLHILMSNIIHHPDISCTLQHSFDNSPPSKRMKKDDPFSDFLNAKTTKHPSNGNRNALTIELDRQIQMYDSMEIDDDYDNNPFTFWYRHKGDLSLLAKISKSLLVIPASSVGMHQLQFFTS
;
A
#
# COMPACT_ATOMS: atom_id res chain seq x y z
N MET A 1 -5.28 3.56 -1.23
CA MET A 1 -4.77 2.44 -2.05
C MET A 1 -5.08 1.06 -1.49
N ALA A 2 -4.94 0.82 -0.18
CA ALA A 2 -5.32 -0.47 0.41
C ALA A 2 -6.78 -0.89 0.10
N HIS A 3 -7.75 0.02 0.26
CA HIS A 3 -9.14 -0.24 -0.15
C HIS A 3 -9.29 -0.55 -1.65
N ARG A 4 -8.52 0.13 -2.52
CA ARG A 4 -8.50 -0.15 -3.97
C ARG A 4 -7.96 -1.55 -4.27
N CYS A 5 -6.93 -2.01 -3.56
CA CYS A 5 -6.45 -3.39 -3.65
C CYS A 5 -7.53 -4.39 -3.22
N ASN A 6 -8.21 -4.16 -2.09
CA ASN A 6 -9.29 -5.04 -1.62
C ASN A 6 -10.40 -5.18 -2.66
N THR A 7 -10.91 -4.05 -3.13
CA THR A 7 -12.00 -4.02 -4.12
C THR A 7 -11.58 -4.62 -5.47
N THR A 8 -10.30 -4.51 -5.84
CA THR A 8 -9.73 -5.17 -7.03
C THR A 8 -9.85 -6.69 -6.92
N LEU A 9 -9.32 -7.26 -5.84
CA LEU A 9 -9.35 -8.71 -5.62
C LEU A 9 -10.76 -9.25 -5.48
N GLU A 10 -11.61 -8.55 -4.74
CA GLU A 10 -13.01 -8.92 -4.54
C GLU A 10 -13.79 -8.92 -5.86
N THR A 11 -13.56 -7.91 -6.71
CA THR A 11 -14.20 -7.83 -8.02
C THR A 11 -13.75 -8.96 -8.93
N ALA A 12 -12.44 -9.23 -8.98
CA ALA A 12 -11.89 -10.31 -9.80
C ALA A 12 -12.46 -11.67 -9.36
N TRP A 13 -12.46 -11.94 -8.05
CA TRP A 13 -13.03 -13.15 -7.48
C TRP A 13 -14.52 -13.33 -7.82
N ASN A 14 -15.32 -12.27 -7.65
CA ASN A 14 -16.76 -12.33 -7.89
C ASN A 14 -17.08 -12.49 -9.39
N LYS A 15 -16.33 -11.83 -10.27
CA LYS A 15 -16.46 -12.02 -11.73
C LYS A 15 -16.14 -13.46 -12.11
N GLU A 16 -15.01 -13.98 -11.63
CA GLU A 16 -14.61 -15.36 -11.90
C GLU A 16 -15.64 -16.37 -11.39
N ASN A 17 -16.17 -16.14 -10.19
CA ASN A 17 -17.22 -16.99 -9.60
C ASN A 17 -18.55 -16.91 -10.38
N ALA A 18 -18.86 -15.80 -11.03
CA ALA A 18 -20.08 -15.66 -11.84
C ALA A 18 -19.93 -16.25 -13.24
N GLU A 19 -18.74 -16.12 -13.85
CA GLU A 19 -18.46 -16.52 -15.23
C GLU A 19 -18.09 -18.01 -15.36
N HIS A 20 -17.53 -18.64 -14.32
CA HIS A 20 -17.01 -20.02 -14.37
C HIS A 20 -17.72 -20.97 -13.39
N PRO A 21 -18.63 -21.84 -13.88
CA PRO A 21 -19.43 -22.74 -13.03
C PRO A 21 -18.61 -23.70 -12.17
N THR A 22 -17.45 -24.15 -12.66
CA THR A 22 -16.54 -25.04 -11.92
C THR A 22 -15.94 -24.34 -10.70
N PHE A 23 -15.56 -23.07 -10.83
CA PHE A 23 -15.08 -22.27 -9.70
C PHE A 23 -16.22 -21.95 -8.72
N ALA A 24 -17.43 -21.67 -9.22
CA ALA A 24 -18.62 -21.49 -8.39
C ALA A 24 -18.95 -22.75 -7.55
N ALA A 25 -18.92 -23.93 -8.17
CA ALA A 25 -19.15 -25.20 -7.51
C ALA A 25 -18.09 -25.50 -6.44
N PHE A 26 -16.82 -25.21 -6.74
CA PHE A 26 -15.71 -25.32 -5.79
C PHE A 26 -15.91 -24.41 -4.56
N ASN A 27 -16.21 -23.12 -4.78
CA ASN A 27 -16.46 -22.17 -3.70
C ASN A 27 -17.68 -22.56 -2.85
N LEU A 28 -18.75 -23.05 -3.49
CA LEU A 28 -19.93 -23.56 -2.81
C LEU A 28 -19.58 -24.77 -1.94
N ALA A 29 -18.84 -25.73 -2.48
CA ALA A 29 -18.44 -26.94 -1.74
C ALA A 29 -17.60 -26.60 -0.50
N ILE A 30 -16.64 -25.69 -0.62
CA ILE A 30 -15.84 -25.21 0.54
C ILE A 30 -16.75 -24.55 1.59
N ARG A 31 -17.72 -23.73 1.15
CA ARG A 31 -18.67 -23.07 2.07
C ARG A 31 -19.54 -24.07 2.82
N GLU A 32 -20.10 -25.07 2.13
CA GLU A 32 -20.95 -26.10 2.74
C GLU A 32 -20.14 -27.04 3.63
N LEU A 33 -18.93 -27.44 3.22
CA LEU A 33 -18.00 -28.19 4.06
C LEU A 33 -17.72 -27.44 5.36
N ARG A 34 -17.38 -26.15 5.26
CA ARG A 34 -17.13 -25.31 6.43
C ARG A 34 -18.34 -25.24 7.35
N LYS A 35 -19.54 -25.04 6.79
CA LYS A 35 -20.78 -24.99 7.57
C LYS A 35 -20.98 -26.28 8.36
N TYR A 36 -20.78 -27.43 7.72
CA TYR A 36 -20.85 -28.74 8.35
C TYR A 36 -19.83 -28.91 9.48
N VAL A 37 -18.56 -28.58 9.23
CA VAL A 37 -17.46 -28.68 10.22
C VAL A 37 -17.71 -27.81 11.45
N ASN A 38 -18.32 -26.62 11.28
CA ASN A 38 -18.65 -25.73 12.39
C ASN A 38 -19.89 -26.15 13.19
N GLN A 39 -20.85 -26.81 12.54
CA GLN A 39 -22.09 -27.27 13.18
C GLN A 39 -21.92 -28.62 13.88
N SER A 40 -20.99 -29.45 13.40
CA SER A 40 -20.74 -30.78 13.93
C SER A 40 -19.77 -30.72 15.10
N SER A 41 -20.24 -31.10 16.28
CA SER A 41 -19.40 -31.16 17.48
C SER A 41 -18.21 -32.10 17.31
N GLY A 42 -17.06 -31.68 17.84
CA GLY A 42 -15.83 -32.49 17.90
C GLY A 42 -15.07 -32.66 16.58
N ILE A 43 -15.46 -32.01 15.48
CA ILE A 43 -14.64 -32.03 14.25
C ILE A 43 -13.48 -31.03 14.38
N GLN A 44 -13.77 -29.78 14.77
CA GLN A 44 -12.76 -28.72 14.87
C GLN A 44 -11.61 -29.10 15.82
N ASP A 45 -11.89 -29.82 16.91
CA ASP A 45 -10.91 -30.25 17.91
C ASP A 45 -9.93 -31.31 17.36
N LYS A 46 -10.30 -32.02 16.29
CA LYS A 46 -9.48 -33.05 15.64
C LYS A 46 -8.57 -32.48 14.53
N LEU A 47 -8.70 -31.20 14.18
CA LEU A 47 -7.96 -30.59 13.08
C LEU A 47 -6.69 -29.89 13.58
N PRO A 48 -5.56 -29.96 12.85
CA PRO A 48 -4.32 -29.26 13.23
C PRO A 48 -4.50 -27.74 13.21
N LYS A 49 -5.42 -27.26 12.37
CA LYS A 49 -5.81 -25.85 12.28
C LYS A 49 -7.32 -25.78 12.15
N THR A 50 -7.95 -24.99 13.02
CA THR A 50 -9.39 -24.71 12.96
C THR A 50 -9.76 -24.23 11.57
N LEU A 51 -10.78 -24.82 10.97
CA LEU A 51 -11.31 -24.38 9.70
C LEU A 51 -11.98 -23.02 9.91
N LYS A 52 -11.25 -21.96 9.60
CA LYS A 52 -11.65 -20.59 9.91
C LYS A 52 -12.77 -20.13 9.00
N GLY A 53 -13.58 -19.21 9.50
CA GLY A 53 -14.54 -18.50 8.68
C GLY A 53 -13.98 -17.28 7.99
N GLY A 54 -14.77 -16.77 7.05
CA GLY A 54 -14.64 -15.40 6.61
C GLY A 54 -14.92 -14.50 7.81
N CYS A 55 -13.86 -14.01 8.43
CA CYS A 55 -13.91 -13.13 9.60
C CYS A 55 -13.20 -11.80 9.31
N GLY A 56 -12.82 -11.55 8.06
CA GLY A 56 -12.18 -10.30 7.67
C GLY A 56 -13.20 -9.20 7.43
N THR A 57 -12.89 -7.97 7.87
CA THR A 57 -13.45 -6.72 7.34
C THR A 57 -13.20 -6.54 5.83
N ARG A 58 -12.41 -7.44 5.22
CA ARG A 58 -11.99 -7.44 3.82
C ARG A 58 -12.25 -8.80 3.20
N ALA A 59 -12.93 -8.82 2.06
CA ALA A 59 -13.34 -10.05 1.38
C ALA A 59 -12.15 -10.95 1.02
N TRP A 60 -11.04 -10.38 0.54
CA TRP A 60 -9.85 -11.16 0.18
C TRP A 60 -9.26 -11.93 1.37
N ARG A 61 -9.26 -11.34 2.59
CA ARG A 61 -8.75 -12.01 3.80
C ARG A 61 -9.61 -13.22 4.12
N SER A 62 -10.92 -13.10 3.94
CA SER A 62 -11.86 -14.20 4.11
C SER A 62 -11.59 -15.33 3.11
N TYR A 63 -11.38 -15.01 1.83
CA TYR A 63 -11.02 -16.01 0.83
C TYR A 63 -9.72 -16.73 1.19
N PHE A 64 -8.64 -15.97 1.45
CA PHE A 64 -7.36 -16.55 1.82
C PHE A 64 -7.45 -17.43 3.07
N THR A 65 -8.04 -16.93 4.15
CA THR A 65 -8.06 -17.60 5.46
C THR A 65 -8.81 -18.95 5.41
N ILE A 66 -9.90 -19.03 4.64
CA ILE A 66 -10.65 -20.28 4.48
C ILE A 66 -9.79 -21.31 3.73
N HIS A 67 -9.19 -20.93 2.61
CA HIS A 67 -8.37 -21.84 1.82
C HIS A 67 -7.10 -22.27 2.55
N ASP A 68 -6.45 -21.35 3.27
CA ASP A 68 -5.24 -21.61 4.05
C ASP A 68 -5.51 -22.57 5.23
N SER A 69 -6.62 -22.36 5.96
CA SER A 69 -7.02 -23.30 7.02
C SER A 69 -7.47 -24.66 6.48
N LEU A 70 -8.14 -24.70 5.31
CA LEU A 70 -8.48 -25.95 4.65
C LEU A 70 -7.23 -26.70 4.18
N ASN A 71 -6.30 -26.01 3.51
CA ASN A 71 -5.06 -26.59 3.01
C ASN A 71 -4.24 -27.25 4.13
N ALA A 72 -4.15 -26.60 5.30
CA ALA A 72 -3.43 -27.12 6.46
C ALA A 72 -4.09 -28.36 7.09
N SER A 73 -5.40 -28.54 6.88
CA SER A 73 -6.20 -29.54 7.59
C SER A 73 -6.82 -30.59 6.66
N ILE A 74 -6.60 -30.54 5.34
CA ILE A 74 -7.37 -31.34 4.38
C ILE A 74 -7.16 -32.85 4.53
N GLU A 75 -5.93 -33.29 4.83
CA GLU A 75 -5.62 -34.70 5.06
C GLU A 75 -6.34 -35.24 6.31
N GLN A 76 -6.21 -34.51 7.43
CA GLN A 76 -6.84 -34.87 8.69
C GLN A 76 -8.37 -34.80 8.58
N LEU A 77 -8.90 -33.79 7.88
CA LEU A 77 -10.33 -33.63 7.64
C LEU A 77 -10.89 -34.79 6.80
N ASN A 78 -10.15 -35.27 5.80
CA ASN A 78 -10.55 -36.45 5.02
C ASN A 78 -10.68 -37.70 5.91
N ASN A 79 -9.77 -37.90 6.86
CA ASN A 79 -9.84 -39.00 7.83
C ASN A 79 -11.07 -38.88 8.72
N VAL A 80 -11.34 -37.68 9.27
CA VAL A 80 -12.52 -37.45 10.13
C VAL A 80 -13.83 -37.62 9.37
N LEU A 81 -13.90 -37.15 8.13
CA LEU A 81 -15.09 -37.33 7.29
C LEU A 81 -15.29 -38.79 6.89
N ARG A 82 -14.21 -39.56 6.73
CA ARG A 82 -14.27 -41.01 6.48
C ARG A 82 -14.84 -41.78 7.66
N GLU A 83 -14.38 -41.50 8.87
CA GLU A 83 -14.95 -42.08 10.09
C GLU A 83 -16.46 -41.80 10.22
N ARG A 84 -16.90 -40.63 9.73
CA ARG A 84 -18.29 -40.17 9.80
C ARG A 84 -19.15 -40.51 8.57
N GLN A 85 -18.60 -41.21 7.58
CA GLN A 85 -19.29 -41.53 6.30
C GLN A 85 -19.73 -40.29 5.50
N GLU A 86 -18.99 -39.18 5.62
CA GLU A 86 -19.33 -37.86 5.08
C GLU A 86 -18.29 -37.37 4.05
N GLN A 87 -17.50 -38.29 3.47
CA GLN A 87 -16.43 -37.95 2.50
C GLN A 87 -16.95 -37.30 1.21
N HIS A 88 -18.22 -37.55 0.86
CA HIS A 88 -18.85 -36.98 -0.33
C HIS A 88 -18.79 -35.45 -0.36
N ARG A 89 -18.66 -34.79 0.81
CA ARG A 89 -18.50 -33.33 0.93
C ARG A 89 -17.21 -32.78 0.32
N LEU A 90 -16.21 -33.64 0.08
CA LEU A 90 -14.95 -33.28 -0.56
C LEU A 90 -14.98 -33.46 -2.09
N PHE A 91 -16.05 -33.99 -2.68
CA PHE A 91 -16.08 -34.38 -4.11
C PHE A 91 -15.73 -33.22 -5.07
N ASN A 92 -16.21 -32.01 -4.77
CA ASN A 92 -15.96 -30.82 -5.57
C ASN A 92 -14.80 -29.96 -5.06
N ILE A 93 -13.97 -30.49 -4.16
CA ILE A 93 -12.84 -29.77 -3.57
C ILE A 93 -11.57 -30.46 -4.03
N ASP A 94 -10.90 -29.84 -5.00
CA ASP A 94 -9.58 -30.26 -5.46
C ASP A 94 -8.49 -29.73 -4.50
N PRO A 95 -7.75 -30.60 -3.78
CA PRO A 95 -6.68 -30.18 -2.88
C PRO A 95 -5.54 -29.42 -3.59
N ILE A 96 -5.27 -29.73 -4.87
CA ILE A 96 -4.24 -29.05 -5.66
C ILE A 96 -4.68 -27.60 -5.90
N LEU A 97 -5.92 -27.40 -6.35
CA LEU A 97 -6.48 -26.08 -6.54
C LEU A 97 -6.52 -25.27 -5.23
N VAL A 98 -6.88 -25.88 -4.10
CA VAL A 98 -6.85 -25.22 -2.79
C VAL A 98 -5.44 -24.68 -2.50
N LYS A 99 -4.41 -25.52 -2.68
CA LYS A 99 -3.01 -25.15 -2.47
C LYS A 99 -2.56 -24.02 -3.41
N GLU A 100 -2.96 -24.06 -4.67
CA GLU A 100 -2.61 -23.02 -5.64
C GLU A 100 -3.30 -21.68 -5.36
N ILE A 101 -4.56 -21.68 -4.92
CA ILE A 101 -5.26 -20.46 -4.48
C ILE A 101 -4.55 -19.85 -3.27
N VAL A 102 -4.12 -20.66 -2.29
CA VAL A 102 -3.34 -20.17 -1.14
C VAL A 102 -2.04 -19.53 -1.62
N LYS A 103 -1.30 -20.19 -2.52
CA LYS A 103 -0.06 -19.65 -3.10
C LYS A 103 -0.29 -18.33 -3.84
N LEU A 104 -1.37 -18.21 -4.62
CA LEU A 104 -1.74 -17.00 -5.34
C LEU A 104 -2.10 -15.84 -4.40
N MET A 105 -2.82 -16.12 -3.31
CA MET A 105 -3.34 -15.09 -2.40
C MET A 105 -2.32 -14.62 -1.36
N ASN A 106 -1.33 -15.45 -1.01
CA ASN A 106 -0.35 -15.14 0.04
C ASN A 106 0.44 -13.83 -0.19
N PRO A 107 0.96 -13.53 -1.41
CA PRO A 107 1.68 -12.27 -1.65
C PRO A 107 0.85 -11.03 -1.36
N PHE A 108 -0.47 -11.08 -1.61
CA PHE A 108 -1.35 -9.96 -1.34
C PHE A 108 -1.40 -9.63 0.14
N SER A 109 -1.31 -10.61 1.05
CA SER A 109 -1.25 -10.34 2.49
C SER A 109 -0.10 -9.42 2.85
N MET A 110 1.10 -9.71 2.33
CA MET A 110 2.29 -8.89 2.57
C MET A 110 2.14 -7.48 1.99
N ILE A 111 1.45 -7.36 0.84
CA ILE A 111 1.20 -6.07 0.19
C ILE A 111 0.23 -5.21 1.01
N PHE A 112 -0.84 -5.81 1.54
CA PHE A 112 -1.76 -5.10 2.43
C PHE A 112 -1.05 -4.60 3.67
N ASP A 113 -0.21 -5.42 4.29
CA ASP A 113 0.55 -5.03 5.48
C ASP A 113 1.45 -3.82 5.16
N LYS A 114 2.17 -3.82 4.02
CA LYS A 114 3.01 -2.68 3.57
C LYS A 114 2.24 -1.41 3.21
N LEU A 115 0.97 -1.51 2.82
CA LEU A 115 0.13 -0.35 2.47
C LEU A 115 -0.61 0.24 3.69
N GLU A 116 -0.61 -0.46 4.83
CA GLU A 116 -1.40 -0.11 6.02
C GLU A 116 -0.57 0.17 7.27
N MET A 117 0.76 0.12 7.17
CA MET A 117 1.61 0.44 8.31
C MET A 117 1.36 1.88 8.77
N ALA A 118 1.05 2.06 10.05
CA ALA A 118 0.71 3.37 10.62
C ALA A 118 1.93 4.20 11.03
N ASN A 119 3.07 3.55 11.30
CA ASN A 119 4.25 4.18 11.93
C ASN A 119 5.42 4.41 10.97
N ILE A 120 5.26 4.08 9.68
CA ILE A 120 6.29 4.29 8.65
C ILE A 120 5.65 4.84 7.37
N PRO A 121 6.41 5.50 6.50
CA PRO A 121 5.93 5.90 5.18
C PRO A 121 5.34 4.73 4.40
N THR A 122 4.17 4.94 3.82
CA THR A 122 3.49 3.91 2.99
C THR A 122 3.11 4.41 1.59
N LEU A 123 3.05 5.72 1.35
CA LEU A 123 2.66 6.27 0.05
C LEU A 123 3.63 5.88 -1.08
N GLN A 124 4.93 5.82 -0.77
CA GLN A 124 5.99 5.43 -1.69
C GLN A 124 5.88 3.96 -2.14
N ASN A 125 5.17 3.12 -1.36
CA ASN A 125 4.97 1.71 -1.70
C ASN A 125 3.83 1.51 -2.70
N VAL A 126 3.05 2.53 -3.06
CA VAL A 126 1.86 2.37 -3.93
C VAL A 126 2.23 1.87 -5.32
N VAL A 127 3.16 2.55 -6.00
CA VAL A 127 3.53 2.20 -7.37
C VAL A 127 4.30 0.88 -7.43
N PRO A 128 5.33 0.64 -6.59
CA PRO A 128 6.04 -0.64 -6.58
C PRO A 128 5.10 -1.83 -6.29
N ASN A 129 4.11 -1.66 -5.41
CA ASN A 129 3.14 -2.71 -5.14
C ASN A 129 2.23 -3.02 -6.33
N TYR A 130 1.87 -2.05 -7.18
CA TYR A 130 1.15 -2.35 -8.43
C TYR A 130 1.97 -3.28 -9.33
N TYR A 131 3.23 -2.95 -9.60
CA TYR A 131 4.11 -3.78 -10.43
C TYR A 131 4.39 -5.14 -9.77
N ARG A 132 4.54 -5.17 -8.44
CA ARG A 132 4.69 -6.41 -7.70
C ARG A 132 3.47 -7.32 -7.86
N MET A 133 2.26 -6.79 -7.66
CA MET A 133 1.01 -7.55 -7.88
C MET A 133 0.95 -8.06 -9.31
N MET A 134 1.23 -7.22 -10.31
CA MET A 134 1.22 -7.62 -11.73
C MET A 134 2.23 -8.73 -12.05
N ASN A 135 3.37 -8.77 -11.36
CA ASN A 135 4.32 -9.87 -11.47
C ASN A 135 3.81 -11.15 -10.78
N ASP A 136 3.22 -11.02 -9.59
CA ASP A 136 2.69 -12.16 -8.81
C ASP A 136 1.50 -12.84 -9.52
N VAL A 137 0.77 -12.12 -10.38
CA VAL A 137 -0.32 -12.66 -11.23
C VAL A 137 0.07 -12.86 -12.68
N ARG A 138 1.35 -13.02 -12.98
CA ARG A 138 1.80 -13.39 -14.33
C ARG A 138 1.31 -14.81 -14.67
N ALA A 139 0.92 -15.01 -15.93
CA ALA A 139 0.54 -16.32 -16.46
C ALA A 139 1.69 -17.31 -16.33
N ASP A 140 1.39 -18.52 -15.87
CA ASP A 140 2.30 -19.66 -15.81
C ASP A 140 1.64 -20.85 -16.52
N ILE A 141 2.37 -21.50 -17.42
CA ILE A 141 1.87 -22.65 -18.20
C ILE A 141 1.48 -23.84 -17.31
N ASN A 142 1.98 -23.87 -16.07
CA ASN A 142 1.71 -24.91 -15.09
C ASN A 142 0.54 -24.57 -14.16
N ASP A 143 -0.08 -23.39 -14.30
CA ASP A 143 -1.24 -23.02 -13.48
C ASP A 143 -2.43 -23.94 -13.76
N HIS A 144 -3.17 -24.30 -12.71
CA HIS A 144 -4.51 -24.85 -12.89
C HIS A 144 -5.40 -23.84 -13.66
N LYS A 145 -6.29 -24.34 -14.53
CA LYS A 145 -7.13 -23.49 -15.40
C LYS A 145 -7.89 -22.39 -14.67
N ILE A 146 -8.43 -22.71 -13.49
CA ILE A 146 -9.13 -21.74 -12.62
C ILE A 146 -8.17 -20.67 -12.09
N VAL A 147 -6.94 -21.03 -11.77
CA VAL A 147 -5.93 -20.10 -11.26
C VAL A 147 -5.46 -19.17 -12.37
N ASP A 148 -5.24 -19.68 -13.58
CA ASP A 148 -4.92 -18.87 -14.77
C ASP A 148 -6.03 -17.87 -15.11
N ALA A 149 -7.29 -18.32 -15.11
CA ALA A 149 -8.45 -17.46 -15.31
C ALA A 149 -8.58 -16.39 -14.22
N LEU A 150 -8.42 -16.77 -12.94
CA LEU A 150 -8.44 -15.84 -11.82
C LEU A 150 -7.29 -14.83 -11.88
N LYS A 151 -6.06 -15.26 -12.21
CA LYS A 151 -4.92 -14.36 -12.44
C LYS A 151 -5.25 -13.35 -13.54
N THR A 152 -5.81 -13.81 -14.65
CA THR A 152 -6.23 -12.95 -15.77
C THR A 152 -7.26 -11.90 -15.33
N LYS A 153 -8.27 -12.30 -14.53
CA LYS A 153 -9.24 -11.34 -13.97
C LYS A 153 -8.63 -10.37 -12.96
N ILE A 154 -7.70 -10.83 -12.12
CA ILE A 154 -6.99 -9.96 -11.18
C ILE A 154 -6.16 -8.92 -11.95
N ARG A 155 -5.42 -9.33 -13.00
CA ARG A 155 -4.67 -8.40 -13.87
C ARG A 155 -5.55 -7.31 -14.45
N SER A 156 -6.65 -7.69 -15.10
CA SER A 156 -7.60 -6.72 -15.67
C SER A 156 -8.15 -5.78 -14.59
N CYS A 157 -8.52 -6.30 -13.42
CA CYS A 157 -9.04 -5.44 -12.35
C CYS A 157 -7.95 -4.54 -11.73
N LEU A 158 -6.68 -4.97 -11.71
CA LEU A 158 -5.55 -4.15 -11.26
C LEU A 158 -5.37 -2.95 -12.18
N ASP A 159 -5.44 -3.15 -13.50
CA ASP A 159 -5.36 -2.07 -14.48
C ASP A 159 -6.57 -1.12 -14.35
N ASP A 160 -7.79 -1.68 -14.32
CA ASP A 160 -9.02 -0.89 -14.33
C ASP A 160 -9.23 -0.09 -13.02
N LYS A 161 -8.85 -0.65 -11.86
CA LYS A 161 -9.20 -0.08 -10.55
C LYS A 161 -8.01 0.44 -9.77
N PHE A 162 -6.89 -0.28 -9.79
CA PHE A 162 -5.72 0.09 -8.98
C PHE A 162 -4.85 1.10 -9.73
N LEU A 163 -4.42 0.78 -10.95
CA LEU A 163 -3.59 1.66 -11.78
C LEU A 163 -4.31 2.97 -12.08
N SER A 164 -5.61 2.94 -12.39
CA SER A 164 -6.42 4.14 -12.60
C SER A 164 -6.51 5.05 -11.37
N SER A 165 -6.26 4.52 -10.17
CA SER A 165 -6.19 5.30 -8.92
C SER A 165 -4.78 5.82 -8.61
N ILE A 166 -3.76 5.45 -9.40
CA ILE A 166 -2.39 5.94 -9.23
C ILE A 166 -2.28 7.34 -9.83
N LEU A 167 -2.35 8.33 -8.94
CA LEU A 167 -2.10 9.75 -9.23
C LEU A 167 -0.60 10.10 -9.29
N PRO A 168 -0.21 11.23 -9.92
CA PRO A 168 1.18 11.73 -9.97
C PRO A 168 1.89 11.78 -8.62
N ILE A 169 1.16 12.09 -7.55
CA ILE A 169 1.70 12.16 -6.19
C ILE A 169 2.31 10.83 -5.71
N HIS A 170 1.75 9.69 -6.14
CA HIS A 170 2.28 8.37 -5.80
C HIS A 170 3.62 8.12 -6.49
N TRP A 171 3.77 8.58 -7.74
CA TRP A 171 5.04 8.52 -8.46
C TRP A 171 6.10 9.40 -7.81
N VAL A 172 5.74 10.61 -7.39
CA VAL A 172 6.65 11.49 -6.64
C VAL A 172 7.05 10.85 -5.31
N ALA A 173 6.10 10.32 -4.54
CA ALA A 173 6.41 9.65 -3.27
C ALA A 173 7.34 8.45 -3.48
N THR A 174 7.09 7.66 -4.51
CA THR A 174 7.95 6.52 -4.90
C THR A 174 9.36 6.99 -5.26
N TYR A 175 9.49 8.07 -6.03
CA TYR A 175 10.80 8.63 -6.39
C TYR A 175 11.60 9.10 -5.17
N LEU A 176 10.92 9.67 -4.18
CA LEU A 176 11.54 10.16 -2.95
C LEU A 176 11.96 9.04 -1.99
N ASP A 177 11.70 7.77 -2.33
CA ASP A 177 12.36 6.64 -1.70
C ASP A 177 13.64 6.30 -2.47
N PRO A 178 14.83 6.38 -1.84
CA PRO A 178 16.09 6.04 -2.51
C PRO A 178 16.07 4.66 -3.16
N SER A 179 15.40 3.67 -2.56
CA SER A 179 15.28 2.31 -3.10
C SER A 179 14.47 2.20 -4.38
N PHE A 180 13.61 3.19 -4.66
CA PHE A 180 12.70 3.16 -5.81
C PHE A 180 12.93 4.29 -6.81
N LYS A 181 13.85 5.22 -6.56
CA LYS A 181 14.10 6.40 -7.41
C LYS A 181 14.42 6.09 -8.88
N SER A 182 15.03 4.94 -9.15
CA SER A 182 15.35 4.50 -10.51
C SER A 182 14.17 3.89 -11.26
N PHE A 183 13.09 3.54 -10.55
CA PHE A 183 11.92 2.85 -11.08
C PHE A 183 12.26 1.56 -11.84
N SER A 184 13.22 0.78 -11.33
CA SER A 184 13.71 -0.45 -11.96
C SER A 184 12.64 -1.52 -12.24
N PHE A 185 11.47 -1.41 -11.60
CA PHE A 185 10.30 -2.26 -11.82
C PHE A 185 9.46 -1.88 -13.06
N VAL A 186 9.76 -0.77 -13.74
CA VAL A 186 9.08 -0.33 -14.97
C VAL A 186 9.89 -0.73 -16.19
N SER A 187 9.40 -1.70 -16.96
CA SER A 187 10.13 -2.22 -18.13
C SER A 187 10.01 -1.34 -19.38
N ASP A 188 8.89 -0.66 -19.58
CA ASP A 188 8.68 0.22 -20.73
C ASP A 188 9.44 1.54 -20.54
N ARG A 189 10.49 1.73 -21.34
CA ARG A 189 11.35 2.93 -21.29
C ARG A 189 10.60 4.21 -21.67
N SER A 190 9.71 4.18 -22.64
CA SER A 190 8.96 5.37 -23.09
C SER A 190 7.99 5.83 -22.00
N TYR A 191 7.28 4.87 -21.41
CA TYR A 191 6.40 5.12 -20.27
C TYR A 191 7.18 5.62 -19.05
N LEU A 192 8.32 5.00 -18.75
CA LEU A 192 9.19 5.41 -17.65
C LEU A 192 9.65 6.87 -17.79
N GLU A 193 10.13 7.27 -18.97
CA GLU A 193 10.56 8.65 -19.21
C GLU A 193 9.39 9.64 -19.10
N THR A 194 8.18 9.23 -19.46
CA THR A 194 6.96 10.01 -19.21
C THR A 194 6.70 10.18 -17.72
N GLN A 195 6.82 9.12 -16.92
CA GLN A 195 6.63 9.19 -15.48
C GLN A 195 7.71 10.01 -14.78
N LYS A 196 8.98 9.93 -15.20
CA LYS A 196 10.06 10.80 -14.69
C LYS A 196 9.77 12.28 -14.95
N LYS A 197 9.23 12.63 -16.13
CA LYS A 197 8.76 14.00 -16.42
C LYS A 197 7.61 14.40 -15.49
N THR A 198 6.65 13.51 -15.24
CA THR A 198 5.56 13.73 -14.27
C THR A 198 6.10 13.96 -12.87
N VAL A 199 7.09 13.18 -12.43
CA VAL A 199 7.75 13.34 -11.12
C VAL A 199 8.42 14.71 -11.01
N ARG A 200 9.24 15.09 -12.01
CA ARG A 200 9.90 16.40 -12.02
C ARG A 200 8.88 17.55 -11.93
N LYS A 201 7.83 17.50 -12.75
CA LYS A 201 6.72 18.48 -12.68
C LYS A 201 6.07 18.51 -11.29
N GLY A 202 5.81 17.34 -10.71
CA GLY A 202 5.22 17.21 -9.36
C GLY A 202 6.10 17.82 -8.27
N LEU A 203 7.42 17.61 -8.32
CA LEU A 203 8.37 18.21 -7.39
C LEU A 203 8.36 19.74 -7.45
N HIS A 204 8.33 20.32 -8.65
CA HIS A 204 8.25 21.78 -8.85
C HIS A 204 6.93 22.38 -8.32
N ILE A 205 5.82 21.66 -8.47
CA ILE A 205 4.52 22.07 -7.91
C ILE A 205 4.57 22.03 -6.37
N LEU A 206 5.08 20.95 -5.79
CA LEU A 206 5.21 20.80 -4.33
C LEU A 206 6.15 21.84 -3.72
N MET A 207 7.26 22.14 -4.41
CA MET A 207 8.18 23.22 -4.04
C MET A 207 7.45 24.56 -3.94
N SER A 208 6.68 24.89 -4.98
CA SER A 208 5.90 26.14 -5.01
C SER A 208 4.99 26.22 -3.77
N ASN A 209 4.35 25.14 -3.37
CA ASN A 209 3.44 25.14 -2.20
C ASN A 209 4.18 25.32 -0.87
N ILE A 210 5.36 24.72 -0.70
CA ILE A 210 6.18 24.87 0.52
C ILE A 210 6.65 26.32 0.70
N ILE A 211 6.91 27.04 -0.40
CA ILE A 211 7.32 28.46 -0.36
C ILE A 211 6.17 29.37 0.10
N HIS A 212 4.92 29.05 -0.23
CA HIS A 212 3.76 29.85 0.14
C HIS A 212 3.27 29.58 1.59
N HIS A 213 3.68 28.47 2.20
CA HIS A 213 3.36 28.13 3.60
C HIS A 213 4.64 27.78 4.40
N PRO A 214 5.40 28.79 4.86
CA PRO A 214 6.66 28.59 5.60
C PRO A 214 6.49 28.01 7.02
N ASP A 215 5.26 27.91 7.54
CA ASP A 215 4.99 27.55 8.95
C ASP A 215 5.09 26.05 9.28
N ILE A 216 5.47 25.18 8.32
CA ILE A 216 5.76 23.75 8.63
C ILE A 216 7.23 23.57 9.07
N SER A 217 7.71 24.48 9.91
CA SER A 217 8.98 24.33 10.62
C SER A 217 8.70 23.81 12.03
N CYS A 218 8.71 22.48 12.21
CA CYS A 218 8.84 21.92 13.56
C CYS A 218 10.25 22.20 14.09
N THR A 219 10.43 23.35 14.73
CA THR A 219 11.65 23.68 15.46
C THR A 219 11.59 23.03 16.84
N LEU A 220 12.16 21.83 16.98
CA LEU A 220 12.56 21.31 18.29
C LEU A 220 13.96 21.85 18.58
N GLN A 221 14.03 22.95 19.32
CA GLN A 221 15.24 23.34 20.04
C GLN A 221 15.00 23.11 21.54
N HIS A 222 15.57 22.02 22.05
CA HIS A 222 15.72 21.79 23.48
C HIS A 222 16.88 22.68 23.97
N SER A 223 16.59 23.61 24.86
CA SER A 223 17.60 24.24 25.72
C SER A 223 17.17 24.02 27.16
N PHE A 224 17.98 23.30 27.93
CA PHE A 224 17.81 23.16 29.37
C PHE A 224 18.37 24.42 30.03
N ASP A 225 17.59 25.10 30.86
CA ASP A 225 18.17 25.79 32.01
C ASP A 225 17.20 25.94 33.18
N ASN A 226 17.75 25.74 34.37
CA ASN A 226 17.06 25.57 35.66
C ASN A 226 16.78 26.92 36.35
N SER A 227 15.53 27.19 36.77
CA SER A 227 15.18 27.88 38.05
C SER A 227 13.65 27.99 38.29
N PRO A 228 13.15 27.92 39.56
CA PRO A 228 11.70 27.89 39.89
C PRO A 228 11.21 29.23 40.54
N PRO A 229 9.94 29.40 40.97
CA PRO A 229 8.87 30.05 40.19
C PRO A 229 8.21 31.26 40.89
N SER A 230 7.52 32.15 40.15
CA SER A 230 6.47 32.97 40.77
C SER A 230 5.21 33.19 39.91
N LYS A 231 4.12 32.61 40.44
CA LYS A 231 2.69 33.01 40.46
C LYS A 231 1.92 33.29 39.14
N ARG A 232 0.87 32.48 38.98
CA ARG A 232 -0.20 32.47 37.96
C ARG A 232 -1.06 33.74 37.95
N MET A 233 -1.51 34.18 36.76
CA MET A 233 -2.90 34.02 36.26
C MET A 233 -3.21 34.91 35.04
N LYS A 234 -3.44 34.30 33.87
CA LYS A 234 -4.64 34.47 33.00
C LYS A 234 -4.58 33.38 31.91
N LYS A 235 -5.73 32.76 31.62
CA LYS A 235 -5.89 31.74 30.58
C LYS A 235 -6.10 32.49 29.26
N ASP A 236 -5.07 32.57 28.43
CA ASP A 236 -5.18 33.01 27.05
C ASP A 236 -5.60 31.84 26.15
N ASP A 237 -6.49 32.12 25.21
CA ASP A 237 -6.90 31.22 24.14
C ASP A 237 -5.68 30.87 23.27
N PRO A 238 -5.27 29.59 23.18
CA PRO A 238 -4.01 29.19 22.55
C PRO A 238 -3.99 29.35 21.03
N PHE A 239 -5.10 29.73 20.39
CA PHE A 239 -5.17 29.95 18.94
C PHE A 239 -5.25 31.41 18.51
N SER A 240 -5.20 32.36 19.45
CA SER A 240 -5.33 33.80 19.17
C SER A 240 -4.24 34.36 18.25
N ASP A 241 -3.06 33.74 18.21
CA ASP A 241 -1.96 34.10 17.30
C ASP A 241 -2.19 33.61 15.84
N PHE A 242 -3.01 32.57 15.63
CA PHE A 242 -3.31 32.02 14.30
C PHE A 242 -4.21 32.95 13.46
N LEU A 243 -4.96 33.83 14.10
CA LEU A 243 -5.91 34.71 13.42
C LEU A 243 -5.29 36.03 12.94
N ASN A 244 -4.07 36.38 13.40
CA ASN A 244 -3.51 37.73 13.27
C ASN A 244 -2.08 37.82 12.68
N ALA A 245 -1.52 36.76 12.10
CA ALA A 245 -0.16 36.80 11.55
C ALA A 245 -0.11 37.17 10.05
N LYS A 246 -0.11 38.50 9.81
CA LYS A 246 0.53 39.29 8.72
C LYS A 246 0.67 38.68 7.32
N THR A 247 0.04 39.37 6.35
CA THR A 247 0.26 39.31 4.90
C THR A 247 1.73 39.14 4.51
N THR A 248 2.07 37.95 4.02
CA THR A 248 3.37 37.62 3.45
C THR A 248 3.55 38.33 2.12
N LYS A 249 4.64 39.10 1.99
CA LYS A 249 5.07 39.68 0.71
C LYS A 249 5.30 38.54 -0.28
N HIS A 250 4.63 38.59 -1.44
CA HIS A 250 4.88 37.65 -2.53
C HIS A 250 6.38 37.63 -2.89
N PRO A 251 7.00 36.45 -3.05
CA PRO A 251 8.36 36.37 -3.56
C PRO A 251 8.40 37.02 -4.95
N SER A 252 9.38 37.88 -5.18
CA SER A 252 9.63 38.44 -6.51
C SER A 252 9.96 37.31 -7.51
N ASN A 253 9.60 37.49 -8.79
CA ASN A 253 9.84 36.50 -9.85
C ASN A 253 11.31 36.02 -9.93
N GLY A 254 12.28 36.86 -9.54
CA GLY A 254 13.70 36.49 -9.49
C GLY A 254 14.03 35.40 -8.46
N ASN A 255 13.35 35.36 -7.32
CA ASN A 255 13.58 34.36 -6.27
C ASN A 255 13.00 32.98 -6.66
N ARG A 256 11.87 32.97 -7.39
CA ARG A 256 11.24 31.72 -7.86
C ARG A 256 12.13 30.98 -8.86
N ASN A 257 12.73 31.71 -9.80
CA ASN A 257 13.64 31.12 -10.78
C ASN A 257 14.90 30.52 -10.13
N ALA A 258 15.46 31.17 -9.10
CA ALA A 258 16.59 30.65 -8.35
C ALA A 258 16.26 29.33 -7.63
N LEU A 259 15.06 29.23 -7.02
CA LEU A 259 14.61 28.01 -6.34
C LEU A 259 14.32 26.87 -7.32
N THR A 260 13.80 27.17 -8.51
CA THR A 260 13.63 26.17 -9.59
C THR A 260 14.98 25.59 -10.00
N ILE A 261 15.98 26.44 -10.25
CA ILE A 261 17.35 26.02 -10.62
C ILE A 261 17.97 25.18 -9.51
N GLU A 262 17.82 25.60 -8.25
CA GLU A 262 18.35 24.88 -7.10
C GLU A 262 17.66 23.52 -6.91
N LEU A 263 16.35 23.43 -7.13
CA LEU A 263 15.64 22.16 -7.08
C LEU A 263 16.11 21.20 -8.17
N ASP A 264 16.28 21.67 -9.41
CA ASP A 264 16.77 20.85 -10.51
C ASP A 264 18.20 20.35 -10.23
N ARG A 265 19.06 21.19 -9.64
CA ARG A 265 20.39 20.80 -9.17
C ARG A 265 20.33 19.69 -8.12
N GLN A 266 19.45 19.81 -7.13
CA GLN A 266 19.26 18.79 -6.10
C GLN A 266 18.69 17.49 -6.66
N ILE A 267 17.78 17.55 -7.63
CA ILE A 267 17.27 16.37 -8.35
C ILE A 267 18.41 15.63 -9.03
N GLN A 268 19.29 16.34 -9.76
CA GLN A 268 20.43 15.74 -10.43
C GLN A 268 21.42 15.09 -9.44
N MET A 269 21.70 15.75 -8.31
CA MET A 269 22.51 15.17 -7.25
C MET A 269 21.88 13.90 -6.70
N TYR A 270 20.60 13.94 -6.34
CA TYR A 270 19.88 12.81 -5.78
C TYR A 270 19.81 11.62 -6.75
N ASP A 271 19.59 11.88 -8.05
CA ASP A 271 19.62 10.87 -9.11
C ASP A 271 20.98 10.13 -9.17
N SER A 272 22.07 10.82 -8.83
CA SER A 272 23.45 10.29 -8.91
C SER A 272 23.96 9.67 -7.60
N MET A 273 23.25 9.86 -6.48
CA MET A 273 23.65 9.28 -5.19
C MET A 273 23.45 7.76 -5.20
N GLU A 274 24.33 7.02 -4.54
CA GLU A 274 24.11 5.62 -4.23
C GLU A 274 23.32 5.49 -2.92
N ILE A 275 22.74 4.31 -2.67
CA ILE A 275 22.10 4.01 -1.39
C ILE A 275 23.18 3.48 -0.48
N ASP A 276 23.29 4.02 0.72
CA ASP A 276 24.25 3.55 1.72
C ASP A 276 23.97 2.08 2.10
N ASP A 277 25.03 1.31 2.34
CA ASP A 277 24.93 -0.11 2.74
C ASP A 277 24.14 -0.30 4.05
N ASP A 278 24.03 0.73 4.88
CA ASP A 278 23.31 0.74 6.16
C ASP A 278 21.85 1.18 6.07
N TYR A 279 21.28 1.33 4.86
CA TYR A 279 19.91 1.81 4.68
C TYR A 279 18.86 0.87 5.30
N ASP A 280 18.09 1.41 6.24
CA ASP A 280 17.10 0.68 7.04
C ASP A 280 15.73 0.52 6.36
N ASN A 281 15.62 0.81 5.06
CA ASN A 281 14.36 0.88 4.30
C ASN A 281 13.36 1.93 4.82
N ASN A 282 13.83 2.94 5.57
CA ASN A 282 13.01 4.06 5.99
C ASN A 282 13.50 5.34 5.28
N PRO A 283 12.75 5.88 4.31
CA PRO A 283 13.23 7.04 3.55
C PRO A 283 13.45 8.29 4.42
N PHE A 284 12.84 8.38 5.61
CA PHE A 284 13.11 9.51 6.52
C PHE A 284 14.54 9.53 7.07
N THR A 285 15.19 8.38 7.25
CA THR A 285 16.58 8.33 7.74
C THR A 285 17.53 8.95 6.72
N PHE A 286 17.35 8.58 5.45
CA PHE A 286 18.05 9.17 4.31
C PHE A 286 17.83 10.69 4.24
N TRP A 287 16.57 11.15 4.22
CA TRP A 287 16.30 12.58 4.10
C TRP A 287 16.79 13.39 5.30
N TYR A 288 16.84 12.81 6.49
CA TYR A 288 17.42 13.45 7.67
C TYR A 288 18.94 13.62 7.54
N ARG A 289 19.64 12.60 7.03
CA ARG A 289 21.10 12.59 6.78
C ARG A 289 21.49 13.62 5.72
N HIS A 290 20.72 13.72 4.63
CA HIS A 290 21.02 14.59 3.48
C HIS A 290 20.29 15.95 3.47
N LYS A 291 19.64 16.35 4.56
CA LYS A 291 18.87 17.62 4.62
C LYS A 291 19.71 18.89 4.39
N GLY A 292 21.03 18.82 4.58
CA GLY A 292 21.96 19.92 4.30
C GLY A 292 22.12 20.13 2.80
N ASP A 293 22.50 19.07 2.08
CA ASP A 293 22.80 19.12 0.64
C ASP A 293 21.56 19.10 -0.24
N LEU A 294 20.49 18.44 0.22
CA LEU A 294 19.22 18.24 -0.48
C LEU A 294 18.06 18.92 0.26
N SER A 295 18.28 20.15 0.73
CA SER A 295 17.36 20.86 1.63
C SER A 295 15.93 21.02 1.08
N LEU A 296 15.78 21.21 -0.23
CA LEU A 296 14.49 21.40 -0.89
C LEU A 296 13.76 20.07 -1.05
N LEU A 297 14.47 19.04 -1.52
CA LEU A 297 13.92 17.68 -1.63
C LEU A 297 13.59 17.08 -0.27
N ALA A 298 14.40 17.32 0.77
CA ALA A 298 14.12 16.85 2.13
C ALA A 298 12.83 17.47 2.69
N LYS A 299 12.57 18.76 2.42
CA LYS A 299 11.31 19.42 2.80
C LYS A 299 10.11 18.81 2.08
N ILE A 300 10.22 18.60 0.76
CA ILE A 300 9.16 17.93 -0.02
C ILE A 300 8.90 16.53 0.53
N SER A 301 9.96 15.75 0.75
CA SER A 301 9.88 14.37 1.26
C SER A 301 9.20 14.30 2.61
N LYS A 302 9.54 15.20 3.54
CA LYS A 302 8.88 15.30 4.84
C LYS A 302 7.39 15.59 4.70
N SER A 303 6.99 16.46 3.77
CA SER A 303 5.57 16.79 3.55
C SER A 303 4.78 15.64 2.93
N LEU A 304 5.43 14.80 2.11
CA LEU A 304 4.75 13.82 1.27
C LEU A 304 4.73 12.42 1.88
N LEU A 305 5.84 11.98 2.45
CA LEU A 305 6.00 10.62 2.98
C LEU A 305 5.23 10.38 4.29
N VAL A 306 4.76 11.45 4.94
CA VAL A 306 3.86 11.36 6.10
C VAL A 306 2.41 11.01 5.72
N ILE A 307 2.06 11.11 4.43
CA ILE A 307 0.71 10.77 3.95
C ILE A 307 0.58 9.23 3.91
N PRO A 308 -0.42 8.64 4.58
CA PRO A 308 -0.60 7.18 4.55
C PRO A 308 -1.25 6.71 3.24
N ALA A 309 -0.90 5.51 2.78
CA ALA A 309 -1.52 4.87 1.62
C ALA A 309 -2.93 4.30 1.91
N SER A 310 -3.30 4.07 3.18
CA SER A 310 -4.58 3.53 3.62
C SER A 310 -5.58 4.61 4.10
N SER A 311 -6.18 5.34 3.15
CA SER A 311 -7.44 6.14 3.24
C SER A 311 -7.52 7.49 3.98
N VAL A 312 -8.43 8.33 3.42
CA VAL A 312 -9.01 9.66 3.79
C VAL A 312 -8.10 10.91 3.84
N GLY A 313 -6.77 10.79 3.80
CA GLY A 313 -5.90 11.98 3.74
C GLY A 313 -5.90 12.75 2.39
N MET A 314 -6.51 12.20 1.34
CA MET A 314 -6.41 12.74 -0.02
C MET A 314 -7.34 13.92 -0.32
N HIS A 315 -8.24 14.29 0.60
CA HIS A 315 -9.16 15.42 0.40
C HIS A 315 -8.47 16.80 0.48
N GLN A 316 -7.28 16.90 1.09
CA GLN A 316 -6.53 18.16 1.13
C GLN A 316 -5.78 18.47 -0.18
N LEU A 317 -5.76 17.56 -1.15
CA LEU A 317 -4.93 17.68 -2.36
C LEU A 317 -5.74 17.45 -3.66
N GLN A 318 -7.08 17.61 -3.64
CA GLN A 318 -7.86 17.70 -4.88
C GLN A 318 -7.61 18.99 -5.68
N PHE A 319 -6.83 19.94 -5.13
CA PHE A 319 -6.39 21.16 -5.81
C PHE A 319 -5.26 20.96 -6.83
N PHE A 320 -4.80 19.73 -7.07
CA PHE A 320 -3.65 19.45 -7.96
C PHE A 320 -4.03 19.08 -9.39
N THR A 321 -5.34 19.08 -9.72
CA THR A 321 -5.85 18.67 -11.04
C THR A 321 -6.89 19.63 -11.62
N SER A 322 -6.83 20.92 -11.27
CA SER A 322 -7.66 21.97 -11.91
C SER A 322 -6.78 23.05 -12.50
#